data_AF-A0A6C0JMB6-F1
#
_entry.id   AF-A0A6C0JMB6-F1
#
_cell.length_a   1.000
_cell.length_b   1.000
_cell.length_c   1.000
_cell.angle_alpha   90.00
_cell.angle_beta   90.00
_cell.angle_gamma   90.00
#
_symmetry.space_group_name_H-M   'P 1'
#
loop_
_entity.id
_entity.type
_entity.pdbx_description
1 polymer ?
#
loop_
_entity_poly.entity_id
_entity_poly.type
_entity_poly.pdbx_seq_one_letter_code
_entity_poly.pdbx_strand_id
1 'polypeptide(L)'
;MIFQKHYLDYRENLQMSDFELFNQALNEYEKTTQPEPPILASPQSDEDDSPDLLSSSDDDDGKDVSCLHNNTANEKGIDVCIDCGEEITKKIQHTKEWRYYGQSDTRHSSDPNRVQIRKSEERNIYKDVENMGFSDKIVSEANKIYFQVTQGQIFRGNSRKSIVFACIFHAYKLSGKPQSHEKLIHVFNLNRKTGLKGLKHVNLHAPKNSSIRTTYITPINLVEEIMEKFSATQEQKDEVINLYHQIKNKSSRLNRSRPQSVASGLVYFWICRKKKDITLKQFIKKVSLSELTVNKIAKEISDVIGDGSVIE
;
A
#
# COMPACT_ATOMS: atom_id res chain seq x y z
N MET A 1 24.44 -44.52 -18.66
CA MET A 1 23.79 -45.20 -17.52
C MET A 1 23.53 -44.30 -16.31
N ILE A 2 24.27 -43.19 -16.09
CA ILE A 2 24.08 -42.28 -14.94
C ILE A 2 22.80 -41.42 -15.09
N PHE A 3 22.51 -40.92 -16.29
CA PHE A 3 21.32 -40.09 -16.56
C PHE A 3 19.98 -40.81 -16.40
N GLN A 4 19.96 -42.14 -16.52
CA GLN A 4 18.72 -42.92 -16.44
C GLN A 4 18.34 -43.25 -14.99
N LYS A 5 19.30 -43.32 -14.07
CA LYS A 5 19.05 -43.42 -12.63
C LYS A 5 18.48 -42.12 -12.05
N HIS A 6 19.09 -40.97 -12.39
CA HIS A 6 18.60 -39.67 -11.92
C HIS A 6 17.16 -39.36 -12.38
N TYR A 7 16.75 -39.84 -13.56
CA TYR A 7 15.40 -39.64 -14.07
C TYR A 7 14.35 -40.56 -13.41
N LEU A 8 14.78 -41.72 -12.89
CA LEU A 8 13.90 -42.64 -12.15
C LEU A 8 13.70 -42.17 -10.71
N ASP A 9 14.75 -41.72 -10.02
CA ASP A 9 14.66 -41.11 -8.67
C ASP A 9 13.76 -39.85 -8.67
N TYR A 10 13.81 -39.06 -9.75
CA TYR A 10 12.95 -37.88 -9.90
C TYR A 10 11.47 -38.23 -10.15
N ARG A 11 11.21 -39.42 -10.70
CA ARG A 11 9.85 -39.89 -11.03
C ARG A 11 9.17 -40.56 -9.84
N GLU A 12 9.91 -41.24 -8.97
CA GLU A 12 9.39 -41.77 -7.70
C GLU A 12 9.03 -40.65 -6.71
N ASN A 13 9.87 -39.61 -6.62
CA ASN A 13 9.60 -38.44 -5.76
C ASN A 13 8.41 -37.59 -6.21
N LEU A 14 7.96 -37.69 -7.48
CA LEU A 14 6.80 -36.95 -7.98
C LEU A 14 5.44 -37.59 -7.62
N GLN A 15 5.46 -38.81 -7.06
CA GLN A 15 4.25 -39.54 -6.65
C GLN A 15 3.99 -39.52 -5.15
N MET A 16 4.95 -39.04 -4.34
CA MET A 16 4.82 -38.97 -2.89
C MET A 16 4.07 -37.71 -2.47
N SER A 17 3.24 -37.82 -1.44
CA SER A 17 2.57 -36.65 -0.89
C SER A 17 3.56 -35.74 -0.15
N ASP A 18 3.32 -34.43 -0.11
CA ASP A 18 4.17 -33.46 0.61
C ASP A 18 4.41 -33.87 2.08
N PHE A 19 3.49 -34.63 2.67
CA PHE A 19 3.56 -35.14 4.03
C PHE A 19 4.56 -36.31 4.20
N GLU A 20 4.70 -37.18 3.20
CA GLU A 20 5.67 -38.29 3.24
C GLU A 20 7.10 -37.80 3.05
N LEU A 21 7.30 -36.82 2.16
CA LEU A 21 8.58 -36.13 1.99
C LEU A 21 9.06 -35.47 3.28
N PHE A 22 8.13 -34.87 4.04
CA PHE A 22 8.43 -34.26 5.33
C PHE A 22 8.88 -35.29 6.38
N ASN A 23 8.18 -36.41 6.49
CA ASN A 23 8.54 -37.47 7.45
C ASN A 23 9.86 -38.17 7.10
N GLN A 24 10.17 -38.29 5.80
CA GLN A 24 11.45 -38.83 5.36
C GLN A 24 12.61 -37.89 5.73
N ALA A 25 12.44 -36.58 5.54
CA ALA A 25 13.43 -35.59 5.95
C ALA A 25 13.63 -35.55 7.47
N LEU A 26 12.55 -35.70 8.26
CA LEU A 26 12.64 -35.82 9.72
C LEU A 26 13.44 -37.05 10.16
N ASN A 27 13.18 -38.21 9.55
CA ASN A 27 13.91 -39.44 9.85
C ASN A 27 15.41 -39.36 9.48
N GLU A 28 15.76 -38.62 8.43
CA GLU A 28 17.17 -38.36 8.09
C GLU A 28 17.85 -37.43 9.09
N TYR A 29 17.12 -36.44 9.60
CA TYR A 29 17.62 -35.51 10.63
C TYR A 29 17.80 -36.19 12.00
N GLU A 30 16.92 -37.12 12.37
CA GLU A 30 17.06 -37.89 13.61
C GLU A 30 18.24 -38.88 13.55
N LYS A 31 18.62 -39.32 12.35
CA LYS A 31 19.81 -40.18 12.15
C LYS A 31 21.13 -39.41 12.28
N THR A 32 21.14 -38.10 12.04
CA THR A 32 22.35 -37.27 12.18
C THR A 32 22.55 -36.73 13.59
N THR A 33 21.61 -36.97 14.51
CA THR A 33 21.66 -36.53 15.92
C THR A 33 21.96 -37.65 16.92
N GLN A 34 22.73 -38.67 16.51
CA GLN A 34 23.38 -39.58 17.45
C GLN A 34 24.64 -38.89 18.03
N PRO A 35 24.86 -38.89 19.35
CA PRO A 35 26.03 -38.24 19.96
C PRO A 35 27.31 -38.95 19.54
N GLU A 36 28.28 -38.18 19.04
CA GLU A 36 29.61 -38.70 18.70
C GLU A 36 30.32 -39.28 19.96
N PRO A 37 31.02 -40.41 19.85
CA PRO A 37 31.86 -40.93 20.92
C PRO A 37 33.13 -40.06 21.10
N PRO A 38 33.73 -40.04 22.31
CA PRO A 38 34.82 -39.13 22.63
C PRO A 38 36.09 -39.42 21.81
N ILE A 39 36.64 -38.36 21.22
CA ILE A 39 37.89 -38.37 20.46
C ILE A 39 39.07 -38.62 21.40
N LEU A 40 39.77 -39.74 21.19
CA LEU A 40 41.11 -40.01 21.71
C LEU A 40 42.10 -39.03 21.05
N ALA A 41 42.88 -38.32 21.87
CA ALA A 41 43.98 -37.48 21.41
C ALA A 41 45.12 -38.33 20.79
N SER A 42 45.64 -37.88 19.66
CA SER A 42 46.86 -38.38 19.01
C SER A 42 48.13 -37.89 19.74
N PRO A 43 49.20 -38.70 19.86
CA PRO A 43 50.49 -38.25 20.37
C PRO A 43 51.42 -37.74 19.25
N GLN A 44 52.14 -36.64 19.50
CA GLN A 44 53.41 -36.32 18.84
C GLN A 44 54.52 -36.27 19.89
N SER A 45 55.54 -37.09 19.61
CA SER A 45 56.94 -37.15 20.06
C SER A 45 57.45 -36.16 21.11
N ASP A 46 58.08 -36.66 22.18
CA ASP A 46 59.54 -36.64 22.38
C ASP A 46 59.90 -37.42 23.67
N GLU A 47 61.20 -37.64 23.86
CA GLU A 47 61.89 -38.79 24.46
C GLU A 47 61.84 -38.99 26.00
N ASP A 48 62.01 -40.27 26.37
CA ASP A 48 62.74 -40.89 27.48
C ASP A 48 62.33 -40.80 28.98
N ASP A 49 62.50 -41.97 29.60
CA ASP A 49 62.64 -42.36 31.02
C ASP A 49 61.38 -42.67 31.88
N SER A 50 61.21 -43.97 32.15
CA SER A 50 60.42 -44.59 33.23
C SER A 50 61.24 -44.67 34.55
N PRO A 51 60.67 -45.15 35.67
CA PRO A 51 59.33 -45.00 36.23
C PRO A 51 59.38 -44.58 37.73
N ASP A 52 58.24 -44.17 38.33
CA ASP A 52 57.65 -44.90 39.47
C ASP A 52 56.51 -44.14 40.18
N LEU A 53 55.44 -44.92 40.37
CA LEU A 53 54.35 -44.88 41.34
C LEU A 53 54.53 -43.97 42.58
N LEU A 54 53.48 -43.21 42.92
CA LEU A 54 52.62 -43.52 44.07
C LEU A 54 51.46 -42.53 44.21
N SER A 55 50.31 -43.13 44.50
CA SER A 55 49.05 -42.54 44.95
C SER A 55 49.16 -41.70 46.21
N SER A 56 48.32 -40.66 46.31
CA SER A 56 47.56 -40.40 47.55
C SER A 56 46.38 -39.48 47.27
N SER A 57 45.20 -40.02 47.55
CA SER A 57 43.96 -39.34 47.94
C SER A 57 44.20 -38.23 48.96
N ASP A 58 43.44 -37.14 48.86
CA ASP A 58 42.90 -36.44 50.03
C ASP A 58 41.61 -35.69 49.63
N ASP A 59 40.60 -35.88 50.46
CA ASP A 59 39.27 -35.26 50.40
C ASP A 59 39.35 -33.74 50.68
N ASP A 60 38.68 -32.92 49.85
CA ASP A 60 38.35 -31.53 50.22
C ASP A 60 36.85 -31.28 50.00
N ASP A 61 36.21 -30.96 51.11
CA ASP A 61 34.78 -30.75 51.30
C ASP A 61 34.45 -29.30 50.95
N GLY A 62 34.48 -28.98 49.66
CA GLY A 62 34.12 -27.68 49.11
C GLY A 62 32.82 -27.77 48.31
N LYS A 63 31.67 -27.53 48.95
CA LYS A 63 30.37 -27.43 48.25
C LYS A 63 30.47 -26.44 47.08
N ASP A 64 30.47 -26.98 45.87
CA ASP A 64 30.23 -26.25 44.63
C ASP A 64 28.88 -25.53 44.74
N VAL A 65 28.90 -24.25 45.13
CA VAL A 65 27.72 -23.39 45.05
C VAL A 65 27.57 -23.01 43.58
N SER A 66 27.03 -23.95 42.79
CA SER A 66 26.59 -23.67 41.44
C SER A 66 25.45 -22.65 41.51
N CYS A 67 25.71 -21.44 41.00
CA CYS A 67 24.68 -20.42 40.90
C CYS A 67 23.61 -20.90 39.91
N LEU A 68 22.33 -20.77 40.27
CA LEU A 68 21.22 -21.16 39.39
C LEU A 68 20.94 -20.15 38.27
N HIS A 69 21.73 -19.07 38.19
CA HIS A 69 21.70 -18.07 37.12
C HIS A 69 20.29 -17.51 36.81
N ASN A 70 19.43 -17.38 37.84
CA ASN A 70 18.06 -16.90 37.67
C ASN A 70 17.98 -15.38 37.46
N ASN A 71 18.97 -14.63 37.95
CA ASN A 71 19.02 -13.17 37.90
C ASN A 71 20.07 -12.71 36.88
N THR A 72 19.63 -12.47 35.65
CA THR A 72 20.51 -12.13 34.52
C THR A 72 20.21 -10.74 33.97
N ALA A 73 21.28 -10.00 33.65
CA ALA A 73 21.22 -8.69 33.03
C ALA A 73 21.95 -8.73 31.68
N ASN A 74 21.41 -8.02 30.68
CA ASN A 74 22.08 -7.87 29.39
C ASN A 74 22.96 -6.62 29.42
N GLU A 75 24.27 -6.82 29.41
CA GLU A 75 25.24 -5.74 29.22
C GLU A 75 25.88 -5.89 27.83
N LYS A 76 25.64 -4.91 26.95
CA LYS A 76 26.26 -4.82 25.62
C LYS A 76 26.14 -6.11 24.76
N GLY A 77 25.03 -6.85 24.90
CA GLY A 77 24.77 -8.07 24.12
C GLY A 77 25.28 -9.37 24.75
N ILE A 78 25.81 -9.30 25.97
CA ILE A 78 26.18 -10.46 26.79
C ILE A 78 25.21 -10.53 27.96
N ASP A 79 24.58 -11.68 28.16
CA ASP A 79 23.77 -11.94 29.34
C ASP A 79 24.69 -12.41 30.47
N VAL A 80 24.78 -11.60 31.53
CA VAL A 80 25.64 -11.82 32.70
C VAL A 80 24.75 -12.05 33.93
N CYS A 81 25.11 -12.99 34.78
CA CYS A 81 24.43 -13.16 36.06
C CYS A 81 24.86 -12.08 37.05
N ILE A 82 23.90 -11.40 37.67
CA ILE A 82 24.17 -10.34 38.65
C ILE A 82 24.69 -10.93 39.97
N ASP A 83 24.30 -12.17 40.30
CA ASP A 83 24.56 -12.76 41.62
C ASP A 83 25.94 -13.44 41.70
N CYS A 84 26.45 -14.02 40.61
CA CYS A 84 27.78 -14.66 40.56
C CYS A 84 28.77 -13.99 39.59
N GLY A 85 28.32 -13.08 38.73
CA GLY A 85 29.16 -12.42 37.74
C GLY A 85 29.55 -13.28 36.53
N GLU A 86 29.00 -14.49 36.40
CA GLU A 86 29.31 -15.40 35.29
C GLU A 86 28.64 -14.94 33.98
N GLU A 87 29.39 -14.99 32.88
CA GLU A 87 28.90 -14.70 31.53
C GLU A 87 28.19 -15.94 30.96
N ILE A 88 26.86 -15.89 30.86
CA ILE A 88 26.06 -17.08 30.53
C ILE A 88 25.96 -17.27 29.03
N THR A 89 25.64 -16.20 28.29
CA THR A 89 25.42 -16.32 26.83
C THR A 89 25.74 -15.03 26.11
N LYS A 90 26.55 -15.14 25.07
CA LYS A 90 26.75 -14.09 24.07
C LYS A 90 25.70 -14.25 22.97
N LYS A 91 24.71 -13.37 22.93
CA LYS A 91 23.70 -13.38 21.85
C LYS A 91 24.32 -12.85 20.56
N ILE A 92 24.83 -13.74 19.73
CA ILE A 92 25.19 -13.41 18.35
C ILE A 92 23.87 -13.18 17.59
N GLN A 93 23.59 -11.93 17.19
CA GLN A 93 22.41 -11.66 16.39
C GLN A 93 22.68 -12.10 14.95
N HIS A 94 21.88 -13.02 14.41
CA HIS A 94 21.87 -13.33 12.96
C HIS A 94 21.36 -12.16 12.09
N THR A 95 21.26 -10.96 12.65
CA THR A 95 21.10 -9.73 11.88
C THR A 95 22.35 -9.49 11.05
N LYS A 96 22.23 -8.69 10.00
CA LYS A 96 23.26 -8.57 8.96
C LYS A 96 24.46 -7.73 9.43
N GLU A 97 25.29 -8.27 10.30
CA GLU A 97 26.50 -7.62 10.84
C GLU A 97 27.59 -7.41 9.79
N TRP A 98 27.60 -8.21 8.71
CA TRP A 98 28.52 -8.08 7.57
C TRP A 98 28.12 -6.99 6.56
N ARG A 99 27.00 -6.30 6.77
CA ARG A 99 26.56 -5.21 5.90
C ARG A 99 26.97 -3.86 6.49
N TYR A 100 28.26 -3.55 6.36
CA TYR A 100 28.77 -2.23 6.67
C TYR A 100 28.37 -1.23 5.57
N TYR A 101 27.20 -0.58 5.74
CA TYR A 101 26.77 0.53 4.89
C TYR A 101 27.50 1.83 5.27
N GLY A 102 28.83 1.83 5.17
CA GLY A 102 29.63 3.04 5.37
C GLY A 102 29.44 4.04 4.24
N GLN A 103 30.00 5.26 4.39
CA GLN A 103 29.94 6.31 3.36
C GLN A 103 30.58 5.90 2.02
N SER A 104 31.44 4.87 2.04
CA SER A 104 32.09 4.26 0.87
C SER A 104 31.31 3.11 0.23
N ASP A 105 30.27 2.57 0.89
CA ASP A 105 29.44 1.48 0.36
C ASP A 105 28.31 2.01 -0.55
N THR A 106 28.72 2.71 -1.60
CA THR A 106 27.82 3.26 -2.62
C THR A 106 27.62 2.30 -3.78
N ARG A 107 26.61 2.55 -4.62
CA ARG A 107 26.32 1.78 -5.85
C ARG A 107 27.53 1.63 -6.80
N HIS A 108 28.52 2.50 -6.69
CA HIS A 108 29.73 2.52 -7.54
C HIS A 108 30.92 1.78 -6.91
N SER A 109 30.81 1.36 -5.64
CA SER A 109 31.80 0.50 -5.00
C SER A 109 31.44 -0.96 -5.25
N SER A 110 32.31 -1.67 -5.96
CA SER A 110 32.16 -3.09 -6.27
C SER A 110 32.53 -3.94 -5.04
N ASP A 111 31.62 -3.99 -4.07
CA ASP A 111 31.73 -4.91 -2.93
C ASP A 111 31.47 -6.36 -3.38
N PRO A 112 32.44 -7.28 -3.27
CA PRO A 112 32.27 -8.70 -3.63
C PRO A 112 31.21 -9.42 -2.79
N ASN A 113 30.92 -8.94 -1.58
CA ASN A 113 29.84 -9.46 -0.73
C ASN A 113 28.46 -8.96 -1.16
N ARG A 114 28.38 -7.99 -2.09
CA ARG A 114 27.14 -7.51 -2.70
C ARG A 114 26.70 -8.44 -3.83
N VAL A 115 26.23 -9.63 -3.45
CA VAL A 115 25.50 -10.51 -4.38
C VAL A 115 24.21 -9.86 -4.84
N GLN A 116 24.02 -9.78 -6.16
CA GLN A 116 22.89 -9.10 -6.78
C GLN A 116 21.60 -9.91 -6.57
N ILE A 117 20.91 -9.69 -5.45
CA ILE A 117 19.53 -10.14 -5.33
C ILE A 117 18.72 -9.35 -6.37
N ARG A 118 18.10 -10.06 -7.32
CA ARG A 118 17.19 -9.40 -8.26
C ARG A 118 16.09 -8.76 -7.43
N LYS A 119 16.03 -7.42 -7.43
CA LYS A 119 14.90 -6.72 -6.82
C LYS A 119 13.66 -7.19 -7.56
N SER A 120 12.70 -7.77 -6.85
CA SER A 120 11.36 -7.94 -7.41
C SER A 120 10.89 -6.55 -7.81
N GLU A 121 10.67 -6.33 -9.11
CA GLU A 121 10.13 -5.06 -9.59
C GLU A 121 8.74 -4.89 -8.99
N GLU A 122 8.64 -4.04 -7.97
CA GLU A 122 7.36 -3.65 -7.42
C GLU A 122 6.61 -2.86 -8.47
N ARG A 123 5.45 -3.36 -8.86
CA ARG A 123 4.58 -2.75 -9.88
C ARG A 123 3.83 -1.56 -9.30
N ASN A 124 4.57 -0.50 -9.01
CA ASN A 124 4.03 0.74 -8.47
C ASN A 124 3.57 1.70 -9.57
N ILE A 125 2.85 2.75 -9.14
CA ILE A 125 2.31 3.80 -10.02
C ILE A 125 3.11 5.12 -9.97
N TYR A 126 4.16 5.22 -9.14
CA TYR A 126 4.84 6.50 -8.87
C TYR A 126 5.38 7.17 -10.14
N LYS A 127 6.01 6.39 -11.02
CA LYS A 127 6.50 6.89 -12.32
C LYS A 127 5.38 7.29 -13.28
N ASP A 128 4.20 6.69 -13.17
CA ASP A 128 3.07 7.01 -14.05
C ASP A 128 2.44 8.37 -13.72
N VAL A 129 2.61 8.85 -12.49
CA VAL A 129 2.03 10.10 -11.99
C VAL A 129 3.07 11.19 -11.70
N GLU A 130 4.34 10.88 -11.95
CA GLU A 130 5.45 11.83 -11.85
C GLU A 130 5.17 13.04 -12.75
N ASN A 131 5.37 14.25 -12.22
CA ASN A 131 5.09 15.53 -12.88
C ASN A 131 3.61 15.89 -13.13
N MET A 132 2.64 15.13 -12.60
CA MET A 132 1.21 15.48 -12.71
C MET A 132 0.71 16.42 -11.59
N GLY A 133 1.56 16.76 -10.62
CA GLY A 133 1.24 17.70 -9.55
C GLY A 133 0.33 17.15 -8.45
N PHE A 134 0.26 15.83 -8.27
CA PHE A 134 -0.47 15.20 -7.18
C PHE A 134 0.35 15.19 -5.89
N SER A 135 -0.32 15.35 -4.73
CA SER A 135 0.35 15.23 -3.43
C SER A 135 0.74 13.78 -3.13
N ASP A 136 1.89 13.57 -2.48
CA ASP A 136 2.42 12.24 -2.16
C ASP A 136 1.45 11.37 -1.36
N LYS A 137 0.66 11.96 -0.45
CA LYS A 137 -0.36 11.25 0.31
C LYS A 137 -1.40 10.60 -0.61
N ILE A 138 -1.90 11.34 -1.60
CA ILE A 138 -2.88 10.85 -2.58
C ILE A 138 -2.25 9.76 -3.46
N VAL A 139 -1.01 9.95 -3.89
CA VAL A 139 -0.30 8.97 -4.72
C VAL A 139 -0.07 7.66 -3.96
N SER A 140 0.32 7.74 -2.68
CA SER A 140 0.51 6.57 -1.81
C SER A 140 -0.79 5.79 -1.62
N GLU A 141 -1.90 6.48 -1.32
CA GLU A 141 -3.23 5.83 -1.21
C GLU A 141 -3.67 5.21 -2.54
N ALA A 142 -3.47 5.90 -3.66
CA ALA A 142 -3.79 5.36 -4.98
C ALA A 142 -2.95 4.13 -5.32
N ASN A 143 -1.69 4.08 -4.90
CA ASN A 143 -0.81 2.92 -5.11
C ASN A 143 -1.32 1.69 -4.35
N LYS A 144 -1.81 1.87 -3.11
CA LYS A 144 -2.46 0.79 -2.34
C LYS A 144 -3.69 0.24 -3.07
N ILE A 145 -4.56 1.12 -3.56
CA ILE A 145 -5.76 0.73 -4.32
C ILE A 145 -5.35 0.00 -5.61
N TYR A 146 -4.30 0.47 -6.29
CA TYR A 146 -3.81 -0.14 -7.52
C TYR A 146 -3.36 -1.58 -7.32
N PHE A 147 -2.57 -1.86 -6.27
CA PHE A 147 -2.16 -3.22 -5.95
C PHE A 147 -3.35 -4.13 -5.63
N GLN A 148 -4.33 -3.62 -4.87
CA GLN A 148 -5.54 -4.36 -4.51
C GLN A 148 -6.39 -4.72 -5.74
N VAL A 149 -6.54 -3.79 -6.68
CA VAL A 149 -7.40 -3.95 -7.87
C VAL A 149 -6.73 -4.79 -8.96
N THR A 150 -5.41 -4.73 -9.09
CA THR A 150 -4.70 -5.43 -10.16
C THR A 150 -4.36 -6.87 -9.80
N GLN A 151 -4.21 -7.22 -8.51
CA GLN A 151 -3.90 -8.59 -8.04
C GLN A 151 -2.79 -9.29 -8.85
N GLY A 152 -1.82 -8.51 -9.33
CA GLY A 152 -0.72 -8.99 -10.13
C GLY A 152 -0.98 -9.20 -11.63
N GLN A 153 -2.09 -8.73 -12.17
CA GLN A 153 -2.31 -8.61 -13.61
C GLN A 153 -1.50 -7.45 -14.22
N ILE A 154 -1.11 -7.60 -15.48
CA ILE A 154 -0.31 -6.61 -16.21
C ILE A 154 -1.21 -5.90 -17.22
N PHE A 155 -1.34 -4.58 -17.03
CA PHE A 155 -2.03 -3.70 -17.98
C PHE A 155 -0.99 -2.87 -18.75
N ARG A 156 -1.26 -2.62 -20.04
CA ARG A 156 -0.37 -1.89 -20.95
C ARG A 156 -1.08 -0.73 -21.64
N GLY A 157 -0.32 0.30 -22.02
CA GLY A 157 -0.81 1.46 -22.75
C GLY A 157 -1.94 2.21 -22.02
N ASN A 158 -2.99 2.57 -22.77
CA ASN A 158 -4.13 3.33 -22.25
C ASN A 158 -4.93 2.57 -21.18
N SER A 159 -4.88 1.23 -21.15
CA SER A 159 -5.51 0.43 -20.09
C SER A 159 -4.81 0.60 -18.74
N ARG A 160 -3.47 0.73 -18.73
CA ARG A 160 -2.73 1.03 -17.50
C ARG A 160 -3.06 2.43 -17.00
N LYS A 161 -2.95 3.42 -17.89
CA LYS A 161 -3.27 4.82 -17.57
C LYS A 161 -4.69 4.98 -17.03
N SER A 162 -5.67 4.27 -17.57
CA SER A 162 -7.07 4.36 -17.10
C SER A 162 -7.29 3.76 -15.72
N ILE A 163 -6.57 2.69 -15.36
CA ILE A 163 -6.63 2.11 -14.03
C ILE A 163 -5.93 3.04 -13.02
N VAL A 164 -4.74 3.56 -13.36
CA VAL A 164 -4.01 4.53 -12.50
C VAL A 164 -4.87 5.78 -12.25
N PHE A 165 -5.48 6.34 -13.29
CA PHE A 165 -6.44 7.44 -13.18
C PHE A 165 -7.59 7.11 -12.21
N ALA A 166 -8.18 5.91 -12.33
CA ALA A 166 -9.28 5.50 -11.48
C ALA A 166 -8.85 5.33 -10.01
N CYS A 167 -7.66 4.80 -9.75
CA CYS A 167 -7.09 4.70 -8.41
C CYS A 167 -6.88 6.10 -7.79
N ILE A 168 -6.33 7.06 -8.54
CA ILE A 168 -6.16 8.45 -8.08
C ILE A 168 -7.50 9.11 -7.78
N PHE A 169 -8.50 8.93 -8.66
CA PHE A 169 -9.85 9.45 -8.44
C PHE A 169 -10.46 8.92 -7.14
N HIS A 170 -10.30 7.63 -6.84
CA HIS A 170 -10.78 7.05 -5.59
C HIS A 170 -9.97 7.50 -4.38
N ALA A 171 -8.65 7.73 -4.50
CA ALA A 171 -7.84 8.28 -3.43
C ALA A 171 -8.29 9.71 -3.04
N TYR A 172 -8.60 10.57 -4.01
CA TYR A 172 -9.19 11.90 -3.75
C TYR A 172 -10.53 11.82 -3.02
N LYS A 173 -11.36 10.86 -3.41
CA LYS A 173 -12.66 10.61 -2.80
C LYS A 173 -12.53 10.16 -1.34
N LEU A 174 -11.57 9.29 -1.05
CA LEU A 174 -11.28 8.83 0.32
C LEU A 174 -10.67 9.93 1.19
N SER A 175 -9.88 10.84 0.60
CA SER A 175 -9.31 12.00 1.30
C SER A 175 -10.32 13.13 1.55
N GLY A 176 -11.57 12.99 1.14
CA GLY A 176 -12.63 13.98 1.35
C GLY A 176 -12.57 15.20 0.42
N LYS A 177 -11.70 15.18 -0.60
CA LYS A 177 -11.57 16.24 -1.62
C LYS A 177 -11.88 15.65 -3.01
N PRO A 178 -13.12 15.22 -3.28
CA PRO A 178 -13.43 14.57 -4.55
C PRO A 178 -13.31 15.57 -5.70
N GLN A 179 -12.58 15.16 -6.73
CA GLN A 179 -12.44 15.92 -7.98
C GLN A 179 -13.39 15.36 -9.03
N SER A 180 -13.86 16.20 -9.97
CA SER A 180 -14.58 15.70 -11.14
C SER A 180 -13.72 14.73 -11.96
N HIS A 181 -14.36 13.66 -12.44
CA HIS A 181 -13.70 12.72 -13.34
C HIS A 181 -13.24 13.40 -14.64
N GLU A 182 -13.90 14.46 -15.11
CA GLU A 182 -13.53 15.14 -16.36
C GLU A 182 -12.18 15.85 -16.24
N LYS A 183 -11.96 16.54 -15.12
CA LYS A 183 -10.70 17.24 -14.83
C LYS A 183 -9.52 16.27 -14.81
N LEU A 184 -9.66 15.16 -14.09
CA LEU A 184 -8.62 14.14 -14.01
C LEU A 184 -8.42 13.40 -15.35
N ILE A 185 -9.47 13.16 -16.14
CA ILE A 185 -9.35 12.59 -17.49
C ILE A 185 -8.49 13.48 -18.39
N HIS A 186 -8.65 14.80 -18.28
CA HIS A 186 -7.84 15.77 -19.02
C HIS A 186 -6.37 15.75 -18.56
N VAL A 187 -6.11 15.68 -17.25
CA VAL A 187 -4.74 15.58 -16.69
C VAL A 187 -4.02 14.33 -17.21
N PHE A 188 -4.70 13.19 -17.28
CA PHE A 188 -4.12 11.94 -17.78
C PHE A 188 -4.11 11.82 -19.33
N ASN A 189 -4.60 12.84 -20.04
CA ASN A 189 -4.77 12.85 -21.50
C ASN A 189 -5.49 11.58 -22.03
N LEU A 190 -6.63 11.25 -21.40
CA LEU A 190 -7.41 10.06 -21.73
C LEU A 190 -8.72 10.42 -22.44
N ASN A 191 -9.22 9.47 -23.24
CA ASN A 191 -10.58 9.57 -23.78
C ASN A 191 -11.61 9.26 -22.69
N ARG A 192 -12.75 9.95 -22.72
CA ARG A 192 -13.86 9.76 -21.76
C ARG A 192 -14.28 8.29 -21.62
N LYS A 193 -14.43 7.58 -22.75
CA LYS A 193 -14.80 6.15 -22.76
C LYS A 193 -13.77 5.29 -22.01
N THR A 194 -12.48 5.55 -22.24
CA THR A 194 -11.38 4.80 -21.62
C THR A 194 -11.28 5.09 -20.12
N GLY A 195 -11.41 6.35 -19.70
CA GLY A 195 -11.43 6.72 -18.28
C GLY A 195 -12.57 6.06 -17.52
N LEU A 196 -13.78 6.04 -18.10
CA LEU A 196 -14.94 5.36 -17.50
C LEU A 196 -14.75 3.83 -17.42
N LYS A 197 -14.08 3.22 -18.40
CA LYS A 197 -13.71 1.79 -18.35
C LYS A 197 -12.78 1.50 -17.16
N GLY A 198 -11.83 2.39 -16.88
CA GLY A 198 -10.95 2.30 -15.71
C GLY A 198 -11.71 2.38 -14.39
N LEU A 199 -12.62 3.34 -14.26
CA LEU A 199 -13.49 3.47 -13.07
C LEU A 199 -14.35 2.23 -12.86
N LYS A 200 -14.91 1.65 -13.94
CA LYS A 200 -15.64 0.39 -13.85
C LYS A 200 -14.74 -0.74 -13.34
N HIS A 201 -13.50 -0.83 -13.84
CA HIS A 201 -12.55 -1.86 -13.43
C HIS A 201 -12.23 -1.79 -11.93
N VAL A 202 -11.88 -0.60 -11.42
CA VAL A 202 -11.59 -0.41 -9.99
C VAL A 202 -12.82 -0.72 -9.14
N ASN A 203 -14.01 -0.26 -9.53
CA ASN A 203 -15.22 -0.53 -8.77
C ASN A 203 -15.57 -2.03 -8.71
N LEU A 204 -15.24 -2.82 -9.73
CA LEU A 204 -15.51 -4.26 -9.77
C LEU A 204 -14.53 -5.07 -8.92
N HIS A 205 -13.25 -4.73 -8.94
CA HIS A 205 -12.19 -5.50 -8.27
C HIS A 205 -11.79 -4.92 -6.91
N ALA A 206 -12.29 -3.74 -6.53
CA ALA A 206 -12.12 -3.22 -5.18
C ALA A 206 -12.82 -4.14 -4.15
N PRO A 207 -12.21 -4.36 -2.97
CA PRO A 207 -12.79 -5.22 -1.95
C PRO A 207 -14.14 -4.66 -1.48
N LYS A 208 -15.12 -5.55 -1.29
CA LYS A 208 -16.51 -5.18 -0.96
C LYS A 208 -16.62 -4.36 0.34
N ASN A 209 -15.68 -4.57 1.27
CA ASN A 209 -15.62 -3.89 2.57
C ASN A 209 -14.93 -2.52 2.51
N SER A 210 -14.44 -2.08 1.35
CA SER A 210 -13.73 -0.81 1.23
C SER A 210 -14.66 0.39 1.11
N SER A 211 -14.28 1.49 1.77
CA SER A 211 -14.94 2.81 1.70
C SER A 211 -14.99 3.42 0.28
N ILE A 212 -14.36 2.78 -0.70
CA ILE A 212 -14.36 3.15 -2.12
C ILE A 212 -15.79 3.19 -2.68
N ARG A 213 -16.64 2.21 -2.29
CA ARG A 213 -18.03 2.09 -2.75
C ARG A 213 -19.01 2.96 -1.96
N THR A 214 -18.75 3.18 -0.67
CA THR A 214 -19.68 3.89 0.24
C THR A 214 -19.62 5.40 0.10
N THR A 215 -18.45 5.94 -0.24
CA THR A 215 -18.29 7.38 -0.44
C THR A 215 -19.13 7.85 -1.65
N TYR A 216 -19.74 9.03 -1.59
CA TYR A 216 -20.48 9.60 -2.72
C TYR A 216 -20.03 11.04 -2.96
N ILE A 217 -20.10 11.49 -4.21
CA ILE A 217 -19.79 12.88 -4.57
C ILE A 217 -21.06 13.69 -4.33
N THR A 218 -20.98 14.64 -3.40
CA THR A 218 -22.08 15.58 -3.13
C THR A 218 -22.10 16.70 -4.18
N PRO A 219 -23.26 17.31 -4.44
CA PRO A 219 -23.35 18.51 -5.26
C PRO A 219 -22.47 19.66 -4.75
N ILE A 220 -22.35 19.82 -3.43
CA ILE A 220 -21.52 20.86 -2.78
C ILE A 220 -20.08 20.85 -3.30
N ASN A 221 -19.44 19.67 -3.32
CA ASN A 221 -18.06 19.55 -3.75
C ASN A 221 -17.88 19.90 -5.24
N LEU A 222 -18.92 19.69 -6.05
CA LEU A 222 -18.91 20.05 -7.47
C LEU A 222 -19.23 21.53 -7.70
N VAL A 223 -20.00 22.16 -6.83
CA VAL A 223 -20.28 23.61 -6.88
C VAL A 223 -18.98 24.39 -6.77
N GLU A 224 -18.10 24.03 -5.83
CA GLU A 224 -16.81 24.69 -5.66
C GLU A 224 -15.97 24.65 -6.95
N GLU A 225 -15.86 23.46 -7.57
CA GLU A 225 -15.13 23.28 -8.84
C GLU A 225 -15.75 24.08 -9.99
N ILE A 226 -17.08 24.11 -10.09
CA ILE A 226 -17.78 24.85 -11.15
C ILE A 226 -17.56 26.36 -10.95
N MET A 227 -17.71 26.86 -9.72
CA MET A 227 -17.57 28.27 -9.38
C MET A 227 -16.14 28.78 -9.58
N GLU A 228 -15.13 27.94 -9.36
CA GLU A 228 -13.73 28.26 -9.66
C GLU A 228 -13.47 28.50 -11.15
N LYS A 229 -14.17 27.78 -12.05
CA LYS A 229 -14.06 28.00 -13.50
C LYS A 229 -14.54 29.40 -13.94
N PHE A 230 -15.33 30.06 -13.11
CA PHE A 230 -15.86 31.41 -13.31
C PHE A 230 -15.18 32.45 -12.40
N SER A 231 -14.06 32.10 -11.75
CA SER A 231 -13.29 32.99 -10.87
C SER A 231 -14.14 33.63 -9.74
N ALA A 232 -15.04 32.85 -9.14
CA ALA A 232 -15.91 33.34 -8.07
C ALA A 232 -15.18 33.48 -6.71
N THR A 233 -15.53 34.51 -5.94
CA THR A 233 -15.05 34.73 -4.56
C THR A 233 -15.58 33.67 -3.60
N GLN A 234 -14.88 33.43 -2.48
CA GLN A 234 -15.32 32.47 -1.46
C GLN A 234 -16.74 32.78 -0.92
N GLU A 235 -17.08 34.05 -0.71
CA GLU A 235 -18.42 34.47 -0.29
C GLU A 235 -19.52 34.02 -1.28
N GLN A 236 -19.23 34.09 -2.58
CA GLN A 236 -20.16 33.65 -3.61
C GLN A 236 -20.36 32.13 -3.58
N LYS A 237 -19.32 31.37 -3.23
CA LYS A 237 -19.44 29.91 -3.04
C LYS A 237 -20.33 29.61 -1.83
N ASP A 238 -20.14 30.32 -0.74
CA ASP A 238 -20.91 30.13 0.49
C ASP A 238 -22.41 30.46 0.29
N GLU A 239 -22.72 31.51 -0.48
CA GLU A 239 -24.11 31.80 -0.89
C GLU A 239 -24.76 30.63 -1.63
N VAL A 240 -24.04 30.02 -2.58
CA VAL A 240 -24.55 28.88 -3.36
C VAL A 240 -24.70 27.64 -2.48
N ILE A 241 -23.78 27.41 -1.54
CA ILE A 241 -23.87 26.31 -0.58
C ILE A 241 -25.10 26.48 0.32
N ASN A 242 -25.36 27.70 0.80
CA ASN A 242 -26.56 28.01 1.58
C ASN A 242 -27.85 27.75 0.79
N LEU A 243 -27.88 28.13 -0.50
CA LEU A 243 -29.00 27.78 -1.39
C LEU A 243 -29.18 26.26 -1.50
N TYR A 244 -28.09 25.49 -1.63
CA TYR A 244 -28.18 24.03 -1.67
C TYR A 244 -28.80 23.45 -0.39
N HIS A 245 -28.41 23.95 0.79
CA HIS A 245 -28.99 23.52 2.06
C HIS A 245 -30.48 23.81 2.17
N GLN A 246 -30.94 24.93 1.60
CA GLN A 246 -32.36 25.27 1.55
C GLN A 246 -33.15 24.37 0.60
N ILE A 247 -32.56 23.85 -0.47
CA ILE A 247 -33.25 23.06 -1.49
C ILE A 247 -33.19 21.55 -1.20
N LYS A 248 -32.17 21.11 -0.46
CA LYS A 248 -31.96 19.70 -0.13
C LYS A 248 -33.23 19.09 0.47
N ASN A 249 -33.61 17.91 -0.03
CA ASN A 249 -34.79 17.15 0.40
C ASN A 249 -36.16 17.76 0.10
N LYS A 250 -36.27 18.93 -0.56
CA LYS A 250 -37.56 19.55 -0.89
C LYS A 250 -38.20 19.01 -2.19
N SER A 251 -37.40 18.64 -3.18
CA SER A 251 -37.89 18.03 -4.44
C SER A 251 -37.35 16.62 -4.61
N SER A 252 -38.25 15.67 -4.89
CA SER A 252 -37.90 14.29 -5.22
C SER A 252 -37.07 14.20 -6.52
N ARG A 253 -37.33 15.08 -7.48
CA ARG A 253 -36.62 15.13 -8.77
C ARG A 253 -35.18 15.57 -8.59
N LEU A 254 -34.93 16.56 -7.73
CA LEU A 254 -33.58 17.02 -7.43
C LEU A 254 -32.76 15.95 -6.70
N ASN A 255 -33.37 15.22 -5.75
CA ASN A 255 -32.68 14.17 -5.00
C ASN A 255 -32.31 12.95 -5.88
N ARG A 256 -33.14 12.61 -6.87
CA ARG A 256 -32.86 11.53 -7.82
C ARG A 256 -31.85 11.93 -8.92
N SER A 257 -31.71 13.23 -9.17
CA SER A 257 -30.87 13.75 -10.24
C SER A 257 -29.38 13.54 -9.96
N ARG A 258 -28.58 13.48 -11.02
CA ARG A 258 -27.13 13.29 -10.91
C ARG A 258 -26.51 14.50 -10.20
N PRO A 259 -25.56 14.31 -9.25
CA PRO A 259 -24.97 15.41 -8.49
C PRO A 259 -24.39 16.55 -9.34
N GLN A 260 -23.77 16.22 -10.48
CA GLN A 260 -23.23 17.22 -11.42
C GLN A 260 -24.32 18.09 -12.04
N SER A 261 -25.47 17.50 -12.40
CA SER A 261 -26.61 18.25 -12.96
C SER A 261 -27.23 19.17 -11.91
N VAL A 262 -27.35 18.71 -10.67
CA VAL A 262 -27.86 19.50 -9.54
C VAL A 262 -26.93 20.68 -9.25
N ALA A 263 -25.62 20.43 -9.12
CA ALA A 263 -24.63 21.49 -8.89
C ALA A 263 -24.62 22.54 -10.01
N SER A 264 -24.72 22.10 -11.27
CA SER A 264 -24.72 23.00 -12.42
C SER A 264 -25.99 23.86 -12.50
N GLY A 265 -27.16 23.26 -12.26
CA GLY A 265 -28.43 24.00 -12.22
C GLY A 265 -28.48 25.01 -11.08
N LEU A 266 -27.91 24.66 -9.92
CA LEU A 266 -27.81 25.55 -8.76
C LEU A 266 -26.94 26.78 -9.04
N VAL A 267 -25.74 26.57 -9.60
CA VAL A 267 -24.85 27.68 -9.99
C VAL A 267 -25.51 28.55 -11.05
N TYR A 268 -26.16 27.95 -12.05
CA TYR A 268 -26.85 28.70 -13.10
C TYR A 268 -28.00 29.55 -12.54
N PHE A 269 -28.83 28.98 -11.66
CA PHE A 269 -29.89 29.71 -10.97
C PHE A 269 -29.34 30.91 -10.17
N TRP A 270 -28.22 30.72 -9.46
CA TRP A 270 -27.56 31.80 -8.73
C TRP A 270 -27.03 32.91 -9.66
N ILE A 271 -26.45 32.55 -10.81
CA ILE A 271 -26.00 33.50 -11.84
C ILE A 271 -27.17 34.35 -12.35
N CYS A 272 -28.31 33.72 -12.65
CA CYS A 272 -29.52 34.41 -13.09
C CYS A 272 -30.05 35.36 -12.01
N ARG A 273 -30.09 34.92 -10.74
CA ARG A 273 -30.55 35.74 -9.61
C ARG A 273 -29.67 36.97 -9.36
N LYS A 274 -28.35 36.86 -9.56
CA LYS A 274 -27.41 37.98 -9.42
C LYS A 274 -27.27 38.82 -10.70
N LYS A 275 -27.95 38.46 -11.80
CA LYS A 275 -27.89 39.13 -13.11
C LYS A 275 -26.46 39.35 -13.61
N LYS A 276 -25.60 38.33 -13.51
CA LYS A 276 -24.25 38.40 -14.10
C LYS A 276 -24.33 38.26 -15.63
N ASP A 277 -23.39 38.90 -16.34
CA ASP A 277 -23.28 38.88 -17.82
C ASP A 277 -22.76 37.54 -18.40
N ILE A 278 -23.20 36.40 -17.85
CA ILE A 278 -22.80 35.07 -18.34
C ILE A 278 -23.97 34.51 -19.15
N THR A 279 -23.77 34.37 -20.45
CA THR A 279 -24.77 33.75 -21.32
C THR A 279 -24.87 32.24 -21.07
N LEU A 280 -26.07 31.67 -21.22
CA LEU A 280 -26.32 30.23 -21.10
C LEU A 280 -25.37 29.39 -21.96
N LYS A 281 -25.09 29.83 -23.19
CA LYS A 281 -24.14 29.16 -24.11
C LYS A 281 -22.72 29.12 -23.56
N GLN A 282 -22.24 30.22 -23.00
CA GLN A 282 -20.90 30.28 -22.37
C GLN A 282 -20.84 29.38 -21.13
N PHE A 283 -21.90 29.36 -20.32
CA PHE A 283 -22.00 28.50 -19.16
C PHE A 283 -21.93 27.02 -19.54
N ILE A 284 -22.73 26.60 -20.52
CA ILE A 284 -22.77 25.23 -21.04
C ILE A 284 -21.40 24.78 -21.56
N LYS A 285 -20.71 25.63 -22.32
CA LYS A 285 -19.39 25.32 -22.86
C LYS A 285 -18.37 25.00 -21.76
N LYS A 286 -18.46 25.65 -20.61
CA LYS A 286 -17.56 25.44 -19.46
C LYS A 286 -17.93 24.21 -18.62
N VAL A 287 -19.22 23.89 -18.53
CA VAL A 287 -19.75 22.82 -17.68
C VAL A 287 -19.93 21.50 -18.41
N SER A 288 -19.89 21.50 -19.76
CA SER A 288 -20.01 20.30 -20.61
C SER A 288 -21.31 19.50 -20.38
N LEU A 289 -22.41 20.19 -20.09
CA LEU A 289 -23.76 19.62 -19.96
C LEU A 289 -24.70 20.15 -21.05
N SER A 290 -25.80 19.43 -21.30
CA SER A 290 -26.83 19.90 -22.23
C SER A 290 -27.63 21.06 -21.64
N GLU A 291 -27.93 22.05 -22.49
CA GLU A 291 -28.79 23.20 -22.19
C GLU A 291 -30.10 22.81 -21.51
N LEU A 292 -30.81 21.84 -22.10
CA LEU A 292 -32.08 21.35 -21.57
C LEU A 292 -31.93 20.80 -20.16
N THR A 293 -30.77 20.20 -19.83
CA THR A 293 -30.55 19.62 -18.50
C THR A 293 -30.37 20.72 -17.45
N VAL A 294 -29.59 21.75 -17.77
CA VAL A 294 -29.38 22.89 -16.87
C VAL A 294 -30.70 23.62 -16.65
N ASN A 295 -31.43 23.94 -17.72
CA ASN A 295 -32.71 24.66 -17.63
C ASN A 295 -33.78 23.86 -16.86
N LYS A 296 -33.88 22.54 -17.08
CA LYS A 296 -34.83 21.69 -16.36
C LYS A 296 -34.57 21.69 -14.84
N ILE A 297 -33.30 21.59 -14.44
CA ILE A 297 -32.93 21.58 -13.02
C ILE A 297 -33.08 22.97 -12.41
N ALA A 298 -32.68 24.02 -13.13
CA ALA A 298 -32.81 25.39 -12.66
C ALA A 298 -34.28 25.78 -12.45
N LYS A 299 -35.17 25.38 -13.36
CA LYS A 299 -36.62 25.59 -13.20
C LYS A 299 -37.19 24.85 -12.00
N GLU A 300 -36.79 23.60 -11.78
CA GLU A 300 -37.20 22.86 -10.59
C GLU A 300 -36.70 23.55 -9.30
N ILE A 301 -35.53 24.18 -9.33
CA ILE A 301 -35.00 24.96 -8.20
C ILE A 301 -35.81 26.25 -8.00
N SER A 302 -36.15 26.98 -9.06
CA SER A 302 -36.99 28.18 -8.95
C SER A 302 -38.37 27.87 -8.38
N ASP A 303 -38.97 26.76 -8.81
CA ASP A 303 -40.29 26.32 -8.33
C ASP A 303 -40.26 25.99 -6.82
N VAL A 304 -39.16 25.40 -6.33
CA VAL A 304 -38.99 25.09 -4.90
C VAL A 304 -38.74 26.33 -4.05
N ILE A 305 -38.08 27.36 -4.60
CA ILE A 305 -37.77 28.61 -3.88
C ILE A 305 -38.94 29.61 -3.96
N GLY A 306 -39.81 29.51 -4.97
CA GLY A 306 -40.89 30.46 -5.23
C GLY A 306 -40.46 31.67 -6.08
N ASP A 307 -39.23 31.65 -6.61
CA ASP A 307 -38.67 32.72 -7.46
C ASP A 307 -39.02 32.45 -8.95
N GLY A 308 -40.31 32.47 -9.29
CA GLY A 308 -40.81 32.11 -10.62
C GLY A 308 -40.38 33.04 -11.78
N SER A 309 -39.77 34.19 -11.47
CA SER A 309 -39.43 35.25 -12.43
C SER A 309 -37.95 35.30 -12.83
N VAL A 310 -37.13 34.31 -12.44
CA VAL A 310 -35.67 34.34 -12.64
C VAL A 310 -35.22 33.57 -13.89
N ILE A 311 -36.08 32.71 -14.46
CA ILE A 311 -35.75 31.85 -15.60
C ILE A 311 -36.85 32.00 -16.66
N GLU A 312 -36.74 33.05 -17.47
CA GLU A 312 -37.44 33.17 -18.76
C GLU A 312 -36.46 32.92 -19.92
#